data_AF-W8VP92-F1
#
_entry.id   AF-W8VP92-F1
#
_cell.length_a   1.000
_cell.length_b   1.000
_cell.length_c   1.000
_cell.angle_alpha   90.00
_cell.angle_beta   90.00
_cell.angle_gamma   90.00
#
_symmetry.space_group_name_H-M   'P 1'
#
loop_
_entity.id
_entity.type
_entity.pdbx_description
1 polymer ?
#
loop_
_entity_poly.entity_id
_entity_poly.type
_entity_poly.pdbx_seq_one_letter_code
_entity_poly.pdbx_strand_id
1 'polypeptide(L)'
;MKDSIIKAIKENRKDFTDKEDLQPFIDSIKDKKVVMMGEASHGTHEYYNWRAKISKTLMEEHGFDFVAVEGDWPSCYELNRHVKNYLDEEKDTKTALKEFKRWPTWMWANWEVHEWAQWLKEFNSELASKEQKGFYGLDVYSLWESLDAIMGYLKKEDPAALETAKTAMRCFEPHRGGDGQQYALSTRLVPEGCREEVNDLLKEIRSKVPTYNSDPEHAFSTKQNAIVAKNAEEYYRVMASGNESTWNLRDRHMMNTLNRLLEFHGKDAKGIVWAHNTHIGDASFTDMGDQGLFNIGELARDEYEKEHVSLIGFGSYKGSVLAGKSWGSPVETMNLPEGRENSWEDLCHQAGKQFHINMEDLKSSIEIDTRIAHRAVGVVYNPQHERFGNYVPTTIQDRYDHFLFFDETQALNHIDMEAADAQIPETYPFGL
;
A
#
# COMPACT_ATOMS: atom_id res chain seq x y z
N MET A 1 21.16 28.82 -2.66
CA MET A 1 20.07 27.89 -2.99
C MET A 1 19.58 27.17 -1.73
N LYS A 2 20.41 26.37 -1.04
CA LYS A 2 20.04 25.69 0.23
C LYS A 2 19.35 26.60 1.26
N ASP A 3 20.00 27.70 1.66
CA ASP A 3 19.44 28.62 2.67
C ASP A 3 18.10 29.23 2.24
N SER A 4 17.93 29.48 0.94
CA SER A 4 16.68 30.00 0.36
C SER A 4 15.56 28.95 0.44
N ILE A 5 15.87 27.68 0.16
CA ILE A 5 14.93 26.57 0.30
C ILE A 5 14.53 26.41 1.76
N ILE A 6 15.49 26.35 2.69
CA ILE A 6 15.22 26.22 4.13
C ILE A 6 14.36 27.38 4.63
N LYS A 7 14.65 28.61 4.19
CA LYS A 7 13.85 29.79 4.53
C LYS A 7 12.41 29.65 4.02
N ALA A 8 12.22 29.25 2.76
CA ALA A 8 10.88 29.04 2.21
C ALA A 8 10.11 27.91 2.93
N ILE A 9 10.78 26.81 3.30
CA ILE A 9 10.20 25.74 4.12
C ILE A 9 9.74 26.32 5.47
N LYS A 10 10.56 27.12 6.16
CA LYS A 10 10.19 27.76 7.43
C LYS A 10 9.01 28.72 7.31
N GLU A 11 8.88 29.43 6.19
CA GLU A 11 7.80 30.40 5.95
C GLU A 11 6.46 29.72 5.61
N ASN A 12 6.49 28.51 5.03
CA ASN A 12 5.29 27.81 4.56
C ASN A 12 4.89 26.58 5.39
N ARG A 13 5.72 26.17 6.36
CA ARG A 13 5.39 25.02 7.20
C ARG A 13 4.23 25.32 8.14
N LYS A 14 3.44 24.30 8.42
CA LYS A 14 2.40 24.28 9.44
C LYS A 14 2.76 23.20 10.44
N ASP A 15 3.21 23.60 11.63
CA ASP A 15 3.52 22.67 12.71
C ASP A 15 2.23 21.97 13.16
N PHE A 16 2.30 20.68 13.45
CA PHE A 16 1.13 19.91 13.92
C PHE A 16 1.51 18.93 15.02
N THR A 17 0.60 18.75 15.96
CA THR A 17 0.71 17.80 17.08
C THR A 17 -0.48 16.85 17.16
N ASP A 18 -1.66 17.32 16.78
CA ASP A 18 -2.92 16.57 16.82
C ASP A 18 -3.69 16.64 15.49
N LYS A 19 -4.88 16.03 15.46
CA LYS A 19 -5.73 15.97 14.25
C LYS A 19 -6.25 17.36 13.90
N GLU A 20 -6.53 18.19 14.90
CA GLU A 20 -7.12 19.51 14.78
C GLU A 20 -6.18 20.48 14.06
N ASP A 21 -4.87 20.38 14.33
CA ASP A 21 -3.83 21.14 13.62
C ASP A 21 -3.81 20.82 12.10
N LEU A 22 -4.28 19.64 11.70
CA LEU A 22 -4.38 19.21 10.29
C LEU A 22 -5.69 19.61 9.61
N GLN A 23 -6.62 20.31 10.28
CA GLN A 23 -7.89 20.68 9.65
C GLN A 23 -7.74 21.42 8.30
N PRO A 24 -6.85 22.42 8.15
CA PRO A 24 -6.64 23.07 6.85
C PRO A 24 -6.11 22.11 5.77
N PHE A 25 -5.34 21.10 6.17
CA PHE A 25 -4.87 20.04 5.28
C PHE A 25 -6.02 19.11 4.87
N ILE A 26 -6.85 18.66 5.83
CA ILE A 26 -8.04 17.86 5.55
C ILE A 26 -9.00 18.60 4.59
N ASP A 27 -9.23 19.89 4.84
CA ASP A 27 -10.09 20.73 3.99
C ASP A 27 -9.62 20.80 2.54
N SER A 28 -8.31 20.70 2.29
CA SER A 28 -7.74 20.72 0.94
C SER A 28 -7.87 19.39 0.18
N ILE A 29 -8.12 18.27 0.88
CA ILE A 29 -8.16 16.93 0.29
C ILE A 29 -9.53 16.23 0.38
N LYS A 30 -10.46 16.73 1.19
CA LYS A 30 -11.75 16.07 1.46
C LYS A 30 -12.64 15.85 0.24
N ASP A 31 -12.52 16.69 -0.77
CA ASP A 31 -13.33 16.63 -1.99
C ASP A 31 -12.67 15.83 -3.12
N LYS A 32 -11.46 15.30 -2.88
CA LYS A 32 -10.73 14.47 -3.84
C LYS A 32 -11.45 13.14 -4.05
N LYS A 33 -11.32 12.60 -5.27
CA LYS A 33 -11.77 11.25 -5.61
C LYS A 33 -10.81 10.21 -5.04
N VAL A 34 -9.51 10.47 -5.11
CA VAL A 34 -8.49 9.60 -4.57
C VAL A 34 -7.48 10.39 -3.75
N VAL A 35 -7.22 9.94 -2.53
CA VAL A 35 -6.16 10.46 -1.67
C VAL A 35 -5.11 9.37 -1.49
N MET A 36 -3.89 9.61 -1.95
CA MET A 36 -2.79 8.66 -1.83
C MET A 36 -1.77 9.16 -0.80
N MET A 37 -1.49 8.33 0.19
CA MET A 37 -0.56 8.62 1.27
C MET A 37 0.63 7.69 1.23
N GLY A 38 1.79 8.32 1.12
CA GLY A 38 3.09 7.70 1.06
C GLY A 38 3.64 7.26 2.40
N GLU A 39 4.86 6.76 2.35
CA GLU A 39 5.76 6.55 3.46
C GLU A 39 7.19 6.52 2.92
N ALA A 40 8.15 7.13 3.63
CA ALA A 40 9.57 7.05 3.26
C ALA A 40 10.24 5.76 3.77
N SER A 41 9.51 4.96 4.57
CA SER A 41 9.90 3.65 5.04
C SER A 41 8.66 2.80 5.35
N HIS A 42 8.72 1.49 5.12
CA HIS A 42 7.58 0.60 5.44
C HIS A 42 7.39 0.33 6.93
N GLY A 43 8.40 0.61 7.76
CA GLY A 43 8.47 0.14 9.14
C GLY A 43 8.53 1.25 10.18
N THR A 44 7.86 2.38 9.94
CA THR A 44 7.89 3.56 10.83
C THR A 44 6.52 3.87 11.41
N HIS A 45 6.45 3.94 12.74
CA HIS A 45 5.21 4.11 13.52
C HIS A 45 4.41 5.35 13.10
N GLU A 46 5.05 6.52 13.02
CA GLU A 46 4.39 7.81 12.78
C GLU A 46 3.67 7.83 11.44
N TYR A 47 4.22 7.17 10.42
CA TYR A 47 3.61 7.10 9.09
C TYR A 47 2.31 6.30 9.11
N TYR A 48 2.24 5.18 9.84
CA TYR A 48 1.00 4.42 10.00
C TYR A 48 -0.01 5.18 10.85
N ASN A 49 0.43 5.77 11.96
CA ASN A 49 -0.45 6.51 12.86
C ASN A 49 -1.13 7.71 12.16
N TRP A 50 -0.36 8.51 11.41
CA TRP A 50 -0.93 9.66 10.69
C TRP A 50 -1.78 9.24 9.49
N ARG A 51 -1.39 8.21 8.73
CA ARG A 51 -2.27 7.64 7.69
C ARG A 51 -3.59 7.16 8.26
N ALA A 52 -3.56 6.48 9.41
CA ALA A 52 -4.75 6.04 10.12
C ALA A 52 -5.62 7.24 10.55
N LYS A 53 -5.07 8.24 11.25
CA LYS A 53 -5.81 9.44 11.70
C LYS A 53 -6.46 10.22 10.55
N ILE A 54 -5.70 10.45 9.48
CA ILE A 54 -6.20 11.15 8.28
C ILE A 54 -7.33 10.33 7.64
N SER A 55 -7.13 9.02 7.47
CA SER A 55 -8.13 8.15 6.84
C SER A 55 -9.41 8.05 7.64
N LYS A 56 -9.32 7.92 8.98
CA LYS A 56 -10.48 7.94 9.89
C LYS A 56 -11.34 9.18 9.64
N THR A 57 -10.71 10.36 9.65
CA THR A 57 -11.38 11.64 9.39
C THR A 57 -12.07 11.68 8.03
N LEU A 58 -11.37 11.27 6.98
CA LEU A 58 -11.91 11.25 5.62
C LEU A 58 -13.10 10.29 5.47
N MET A 59 -13.06 9.15 6.14
CA MET A 59 -14.12 8.14 6.11
C MET A 59 -15.34 8.54 6.95
N GLU A 60 -15.12 9.08 8.15
CA GLU A 60 -16.18 9.53 9.07
C GLU A 60 -16.93 10.75 8.53
N GLU A 61 -16.20 11.73 8.00
CA GLU A 61 -16.74 13.09 7.78
C GLU A 61 -16.90 13.44 6.29
N HIS A 62 -16.18 12.76 5.39
CA HIS A 62 -16.04 13.20 3.99
C HIS A 62 -16.37 12.13 2.94
N GLY A 63 -16.96 11.02 3.39
CA GLY A 63 -17.57 10.02 2.52
C GLY A 63 -16.59 9.14 1.78
N PHE A 64 -15.34 8.99 2.24
CA PHE A 64 -14.42 8.01 1.67
C PHE A 64 -14.89 6.59 1.97
N ASP A 65 -14.82 5.70 0.98
CA ASP A 65 -15.46 4.38 1.01
C ASP A 65 -14.53 3.25 1.43
N PHE A 66 -13.24 3.40 1.15
CA PHE A 66 -12.27 2.38 1.47
C PHE A 66 -10.84 2.91 1.60
N VAL A 67 -10.04 2.15 2.34
CA VAL A 67 -8.58 2.21 2.28
C VAL A 67 -8.08 1.02 1.48
N ALA A 68 -7.24 1.27 0.49
CA ALA A 68 -6.54 0.25 -0.28
C ALA A 68 -5.03 0.37 -0.05
N VAL A 69 -4.35 -0.75 0.17
CA VAL A 69 -2.95 -0.74 0.60
C VAL A 69 -2.04 -1.48 -0.38
N GLU A 70 -0.75 -1.14 -0.38
CA GLU A 70 0.32 -1.92 -1.04
C GLU A 70 0.50 -3.29 -0.35
N GLY A 71 -0.51 -4.13 -0.50
CA GLY A 71 -0.61 -5.42 0.17
C GLY A 71 -1.36 -6.43 -0.67
N ASP A 72 -1.19 -7.69 -0.29
CA ASP A 72 -1.77 -8.84 -0.98
C ASP A 72 -3.29 -8.84 -0.86
N TRP A 73 -3.97 -9.08 -1.98
CA TRP A 73 -5.42 -9.07 -2.05
C TRP A 73 -6.10 -10.04 -1.06
N PRO A 74 -5.75 -11.35 -1.01
CA PRO A 74 -6.45 -12.30 -0.15
C PRO A 74 -6.38 -11.93 1.33
N SER A 75 -5.20 -11.60 1.85
CA SER A 75 -5.00 -11.25 3.27
C SER A 75 -5.75 -9.97 3.65
N CYS A 76 -5.72 -8.95 2.80
CA CYS A 76 -6.48 -7.72 3.02
C CYS A 76 -7.99 -7.97 2.94
N TYR A 77 -8.44 -8.85 2.05
CA TYR A 77 -9.85 -9.21 1.91
C TYR A 77 -10.38 -9.99 3.12
N GLU A 78 -9.59 -10.87 3.74
CA GLU A 78 -9.98 -11.50 5.00
C GLU A 78 -10.14 -10.46 6.12
N LEU A 79 -9.23 -9.48 6.21
CA LEU A 79 -9.38 -8.36 7.15
C LEU A 79 -10.61 -7.51 6.82
N ASN A 80 -10.90 -7.26 5.54
CA ASN A 80 -12.11 -6.55 5.08
C ASN A 80 -13.39 -7.22 5.58
N ARG A 81 -13.48 -8.55 5.44
CA ARG A 81 -14.64 -9.31 5.91
C ARG A 81 -14.81 -9.19 7.42
N HIS A 82 -13.70 -9.25 8.15
CA HIS A 82 -13.67 -9.04 9.60
C HIS A 82 -14.16 -7.63 10.01
N VAL A 83 -13.66 -6.56 9.39
CA VAL A 83 -14.05 -5.18 9.73
C VAL A 83 -15.46 -4.81 9.26
N LYS A 84 -16.04 -5.55 8.31
CA LYS A 84 -17.45 -5.37 7.91
C LYS A 84 -18.42 -6.27 8.67
N ASN A 85 -17.94 -7.04 9.66
CA ASN A 85 -18.74 -7.98 10.44
C ASN A 85 -19.48 -9.04 9.59
N TYR A 86 -18.84 -9.52 8.51
CA TYR A 86 -19.38 -10.69 7.80
C TYR A 86 -19.44 -11.90 8.75
N LEU A 87 -20.43 -12.77 8.55
CA LEU A 87 -20.79 -13.88 9.46
C LEU A 87 -19.77 -15.05 9.49
N ASP A 88 -18.51 -14.82 9.14
CA ASP A 88 -17.49 -15.85 9.02
C ASP A 88 -16.76 -16.10 10.35
N GLU A 89 -17.43 -16.77 11.29
CA GLU A 89 -16.93 -17.07 12.66
C GLU A 89 -16.56 -15.82 13.50
N GLU A 90 -16.89 -15.81 14.79
CA GLU A 90 -16.42 -14.74 15.68
C GLU A 90 -14.89 -14.83 15.83
N LYS A 91 -14.18 -13.98 15.10
CA LYS A 91 -12.73 -13.82 15.19
C LYS A 91 -12.38 -12.47 15.81
N ASP A 92 -11.36 -12.46 16.67
CA ASP A 92 -10.74 -11.23 17.13
C ASP A 92 -9.83 -10.64 16.01
N THR A 93 -9.51 -9.34 16.10
CA THR A 93 -8.73 -8.64 15.07
C THR A 93 -7.32 -9.19 14.93
N LYS A 94 -6.67 -9.61 16.01
CA LYS A 94 -5.34 -10.23 15.97
C LYS A 94 -5.37 -11.53 15.16
N THR A 95 -6.43 -12.33 15.30
CA THR A 95 -6.65 -13.54 14.52
C THR A 95 -6.89 -13.25 13.04
N ALA A 96 -7.65 -12.19 12.70
CA ALA A 96 -7.81 -11.77 11.30
C ALA A 96 -6.47 -11.34 10.66
N LEU A 97 -5.62 -10.64 11.42
CA LEU A 97 -4.29 -10.25 10.94
C LEU A 97 -3.35 -11.44 10.71
N LYS A 98 -3.57 -12.60 11.34
CA LYS A 98 -2.77 -13.82 11.07
C LYS A 98 -2.88 -14.33 9.64
N GLU A 99 -3.80 -13.80 8.83
CA GLU A 99 -3.89 -14.10 7.41
C GLU A 99 -2.79 -13.43 6.56
N PHE A 100 -2.06 -12.45 7.11
CA PHE A 100 -0.83 -11.92 6.51
C PHE A 100 0.33 -12.89 6.75
N LYS A 101 0.40 -13.93 5.90
CA LYS A 101 1.35 -15.05 6.03
C LYS A 101 2.59 -14.89 5.16
N ARG A 102 2.51 -14.12 4.07
CA ARG A 102 3.64 -13.88 3.17
C ARG A 102 4.61 -12.87 3.76
N TRP A 103 5.90 -13.11 3.56
CA TRP A 103 6.92 -12.16 4.00
C TRP A 103 6.89 -10.87 3.15
N PRO A 104 7.06 -9.69 3.77
CA PRO A 104 7.11 -9.45 5.21
C PRO A 104 5.71 -9.41 5.83
N THR A 105 5.49 -10.22 6.88
CA THR A 105 4.18 -10.28 7.55
C THR A 105 3.86 -8.99 8.30
N TRP A 106 4.87 -8.34 8.89
CA TRP A 106 4.76 -7.18 9.77
C TRP A 106 4.28 -5.90 9.09
N MET A 107 4.37 -5.79 7.76
CA MET A 107 4.01 -4.56 7.03
C MET A 107 2.53 -4.20 7.23
N TRP A 108 1.65 -5.20 7.22
CA TRP A 108 0.21 -4.99 7.49
C TRP A 108 -0.28 -5.74 8.73
N ALA A 109 0.47 -6.70 9.28
CA ALA A 109 0.21 -7.28 10.59
C ALA A 109 1.06 -6.63 11.69
N ASN A 110 0.65 -5.43 12.07
CA ASN A 110 1.24 -4.63 13.14
C ASN A 110 0.13 -4.04 14.02
N TRP A 111 0.52 -3.47 15.17
CA TRP A 111 -0.41 -2.94 16.15
C TRP A 111 -1.16 -1.69 15.66
N GLU A 112 -0.54 -0.88 14.81
CA GLU A 112 -1.15 0.32 14.24
C GLU A 112 -2.30 -0.03 13.29
N VAL A 113 -2.11 -1.05 12.43
CA VAL A 113 -3.18 -1.59 11.57
C VAL A 113 -4.22 -2.34 12.40
N HIS A 114 -3.82 -3.03 13.48
CA HIS A 114 -4.76 -3.67 14.40
C HIS A 114 -5.73 -2.67 15.03
N GLU A 115 -5.21 -1.58 15.60
CA GLU A 115 -6.04 -0.52 16.18
C GLU A 115 -6.96 0.13 15.14
N TRP A 116 -6.43 0.38 13.94
CA TRP A 116 -7.24 0.94 12.86
C TRP A 116 -8.35 -0.02 12.43
N ALA A 117 -8.06 -1.32 12.32
CA ALA A 117 -9.06 -2.34 11.96
C ALA A 117 -10.10 -2.54 13.07
N GLN A 118 -9.72 -2.46 14.35
CA GLN A 118 -10.68 -2.47 15.46
C GLN A 118 -11.64 -1.28 15.38
N TRP A 119 -11.10 -0.07 15.22
CA TRP A 119 -11.92 1.14 15.03
C TRP A 119 -12.85 0.98 13.82
N LEU A 120 -12.34 0.50 12.68
CA LEU A 120 -13.16 0.35 11.47
C LEU A 120 -14.29 -0.66 11.68
N LYS A 121 -14.02 -1.75 12.41
CA LYS A 121 -15.04 -2.74 12.78
C LYS A 121 -16.15 -2.14 13.64
N GLU A 122 -15.78 -1.34 14.64
CA GLU A 122 -16.72 -0.63 15.51
C GLU A 122 -17.54 0.39 14.70
N PHE A 123 -16.87 1.23 13.91
CA PHE A 123 -17.50 2.21 13.04
C PHE A 123 -18.50 1.56 12.06
N ASN A 124 -18.11 0.46 11.40
CA ASN A 124 -18.98 -0.28 10.49
C ASN A 124 -20.15 -0.99 11.17
N SER A 125 -20.10 -1.21 12.49
CA SER A 125 -21.20 -1.83 13.24
C SER A 125 -22.40 -0.89 13.39
N GLU A 126 -22.17 0.41 13.24
CA GLU A 126 -23.21 1.44 13.30
C GLU A 126 -23.81 1.78 11.92
N LEU A 127 -23.20 1.27 10.85
CA LEU A 127 -23.58 1.56 9.46
C LEU A 127 -24.44 0.45 8.86
N ALA A 128 -25.31 0.80 7.91
CA ALA A 128 -25.97 -0.21 7.09
C ALA A 128 -24.95 -0.94 6.21
N SER A 129 -25.20 -2.22 5.90
CA SER A 129 -24.27 -3.08 5.14
C SER A 129 -23.74 -2.46 3.83
N LYS A 130 -24.53 -1.61 3.15
CA LYS A 130 -24.11 -0.95 1.90
C LYS A 130 -23.23 0.30 2.11
N GLU A 131 -23.23 0.85 3.32
CA GLU A 131 -22.48 2.06 3.70
C GLU A 131 -21.18 1.71 4.44
N GLN A 132 -21.03 0.44 4.82
CA GLN A 132 -19.84 -0.07 5.49
C GLN A 132 -18.59 0.13 4.63
N LYS A 133 -17.56 0.63 5.28
CA LYS A 133 -16.30 1.02 4.67
C LYS A 133 -15.32 -0.14 4.61
N GLY A 134 -14.51 -0.19 3.56
CA GLY A 134 -13.67 -1.35 3.24
C GLY A 134 -12.16 -1.17 3.46
N PHE A 135 -11.46 -2.30 3.48
CA PHE A 135 -10.00 -2.38 3.49
C PHE A 135 -9.53 -3.38 2.43
N TYR A 136 -8.68 -2.98 1.49
CA TYR A 136 -8.33 -3.86 0.35
C TYR A 136 -6.84 -3.86 0.05
N GLY A 137 -6.36 -4.93 -0.58
CA GLY A 137 -5.01 -4.99 -1.13
C GLY A 137 -5.00 -4.49 -2.57
N LEU A 138 -3.87 -3.97 -3.03
CA LEU A 138 -3.67 -3.58 -4.43
C LEU A 138 -2.67 -4.48 -5.16
N ASP A 139 -1.83 -5.22 -4.46
CA ASP A 139 -0.61 -5.79 -4.99
C ASP A 139 -0.82 -7.13 -5.75
N VAL A 140 0.17 -7.49 -6.57
CA VAL A 140 0.08 -8.59 -7.55
C VAL A 140 0.69 -9.90 -7.07
N TYR A 141 1.40 -9.93 -5.95
CA TYR A 141 2.27 -11.07 -5.61
C TYR A 141 1.58 -12.34 -5.12
N SER A 142 0.34 -12.22 -4.62
CA SER A 142 -0.38 -13.30 -3.92
C SER A 142 -0.97 -14.37 -4.85
N LEU A 143 -0.15 -14.94 -5.74
CA LEU A 143 -0.56 -15.93 -6.72
C LEU A 143 -1.21 -17.16 -6.09
N TRP A 144 -0.52 -17.83 -5.16
CA TRP A 144 -1.00 -19.08 -4.58
C TRP A 144 -2.18 -18.85 -3.66
N GLU A 145 -2.12 -17.81 -2.83
CA GLU A 145 -3.19 -17.42 -1.92
C GLU A 145 -4.46 -17.04 -2.70
N SER A 146 -4.32 -16.38 -3.86
CA SER A 146 -5.44 -16.09 -4.74
C SER A 146 -6.07 -17.35 -5.31
N LEU A 147 -5.26 -18.32 -5.73
CA LEU A 147 -5.77 -19.62 -6.22
C LEU A 147 -6.46 -20.42 -5.11
N ASP A 148 -5.89 -20.44 -3.90
CA ASP A 148 -6.48 -21.08 -2.72
C ASP A 148 -7.84 -20.42 -2.36
N ALA A 149 -7.93 -19.09 -2.39
CA ALA A 149 -9.17 -18.34 -2.15
C ALA A 149 -10.26 -18.65 -3.19
N ILE A 150 -9.89 -18.67 -4.49
CA ILE A 150 -10.81 -19.06 -5.57
C ILE A 150 -11.34 -20.48 -5.36
N MET A 151 -10.45 -21.44 -5.06
CA MET A 151 -10.85 -22.83 -4.83
C MET A 151 -11.78 -22.95 -3.62
N GLY A 152 -11.51 -22.22 -2.54
CA GLY A 152 -12.36 -22.16 -1.35
C GLY A 152 -13.78 -21.68 -1.65
N TYR A 153 -13.89 -20.63 -2.45
CA TYR A 153 -15.18 -20.07 -2.89
C TYR A 153 -15.93 -21.03 -3.82
N LEU A 154 -15.29 -21.48 -4.91
CA LEU A 154 -15.93 -22.34 -5.91
C LEU A 154 -16.36 -23.69 -5.36
N LYS A 155 -15.67 -24.23 -4.35
CA LYS A 155 -16.10 -25.45 -3.66
C LYS A 155 -17.51 -25.35 -3.08
N LYS A 156 -17.93 -24.16 -2.66
CA LYS A 156 -19.26 -23.90 -2.11
C LYS A 156 -20.25 -23.47 -3.21
N GLU A 157 -19.85 -22.52 -4.06
CA GLU A 157 -20.77 -21.84 -4.97
C GLU A 157 -20.87 -22.47 -6.38
N ASP A 158 -19.77 -23.00 -6.93
CA ASP A 158 -19.77 -23.65 -8.26
C ASP A 158 -18.74 -24.81 -8.33
N PRO A 159 -19.15 -26.02 -7.90
CA PRO A 159 -18.29 -27.20 -7.96
C PRO A 159 -17.88 -27.61 -9.39
N ALA A 160 -18.60 -27.15 -10.43
CA ALA A 160 -18.21 -27.43 -11.81
C ALA A 160 -17.03 -26.55 -12.24
N ALA A 161 -17.10 -25.24 -11.95
CA ALA A 161 -16.01 -24.31 -12.20
C ALA A 161 -14.75 -24.60 -11.34
N LEU A 162 -14.91 -25.25 -10.19
CA LEU A 162 -13.80 -25.67 -9.33
C LEU A 162 -12.75 -26.52 -10.07
N GLU A 163 -13.14 -27.33 -11.06
CA GLU A 163 -12.20 -28.16 -11.83
C GLU A 163 -11.22 -27.32 -12.67
N THR A 164 -11.64 -26.16 -13.17
CA THR A 164 -10.76 -25.21 -13.85
C THR A 164 -9.74 -24.64 -12.87
N ALA A 165 -10.17 -24.26 -11.66
CA ALA A 165 -9.27 -23.78 -10.61
C ALA A 165 -8.26 -24.84 -10.16
N LYS A 166 -8.69 -26.11 -10.00
CA LYS A 166 -7.78 -27.23 -9.72
C LYS A 166 -6.76 -27.46 -10.83
N THR A 167 -7.13 -27.19 -12.08
CA THR A 167 -6.21 -27.32 -13.22
C THR A 167 -5.12 -26.26 -13.17
N ALA A 168 -5.49 -24.99 -12.93
CA ALA A 168 -4.52 -23.92 -12.69
C ALA A 168 -3.62 -24.21 -11.49
N MET A 169 -4.19 -24.62 -10.35
CA MET A 169 -3.42 -24.95 -9.15
C MET A 169 -2.40 -26.07 -9.40
N ARG A 170 -2.80 -27.15 -10.10
CA ARG A 170 -1.90 -28.27 -10.44
C ARG A 170 -0.71 -27.84 -11.30
N CYS A 171 -0.87 -26.82 -12.15
CA CYS A 171 0.26 -26.30 -12.93
C CYS A 171 1.31 -25.63 -12.05
N PHE A 172 0.89 -24.88 -11.01
CA PHE A 172 1.79 -24.18 -10.09
C PHE A 172 2.29 -25.05 -8.91
N GLU A 173 1.66 -26.19 -8.64
CA GLU A 173 2.00 -27.09 -7.54
C GLU A 173 3.51 -27.45 -7.48
N PRO A 174 4.20 -27.76 -8.60
CA PRO A 174 5.64 -28.05 -8.60
C PRO A 174 6.54 -26.87 -8.21
N HIS A 175 5.98 -25.65 -8.13
CA HIS A 175 6.72 -24.40 -7.91
C HIS A 175 6.36 -23.69 -6.60
N ARG A 176 5.54 -24.31 -5.75
CA ARG A 176 5.08 -23.73 -4.49
C ARG A 176 6.24 -23.60 -3.48
N GLY A 177 6.28 -22.49 -2.75
CA GLY A 177 7.24 -22.26 -1.66
C GLY A 177 8.52 -21.48 -2.04
N GLY A 178 8.65 -21.07 -3.30
CA GLY A 178 9.79 -20.29 -3.79
C GLY A 178 9.54 -18.79 -4.00
N ASP A 179 8.49 -18.21 -3.39
CA ASP A 179 8.04 -16.81 -3.61
C ASP A 179 8.02 -16.40 -5.09
N GLY A 180 7.49 -17.26 -5.97
CA GLY A 180 7.46 -17.00 -7.41
C GLY A 180 8.77 -17.22 -8.16
N GLN A 181 9.94 -17.18 -7.49
CA GLN A 181 11.24 -17.34 -8.15
C GLN A 181 11.41 -18.72 -8.80
N GLN A 182 10.90 -19.78 -8.15
CA GLN A 182 10.94 -21.13 -8.73
C GLN A 182 10.10 -21.23 -10.00
N TYR A 183 8.94 -20.59 -10.03
CA TYR A 183 8.12 -20.50 -11.23
C TYR A 183 8.80 -19.63 -12.29
N ALA A 184 9.30 -18.44 -11.93
CA ALA A 184 10.05 -17.58 -12.84
C ALA A 184 11.20 -18.36 -13.51
N LEU A 185 12.03 -19.07 -12.76
CA LEU A 185 13.11 -19.88 -13.32
C LEU A 185 12.62 -20.99 -14.25
N SER A 186 11.49 -21.64 -13.95
CA SER A 186 10.94 -22.70 -14.81
C SER A 186 10.47 -22.13 -16.16
N THR A 187 9.97 -20.90 -16.19
CA THR A 187 9.56 -20.24 -17.44
C THR A 187 10.71 -20.00 -18.42
N ARG A 188 11.98 -20.06 -17.98
CA ARG A 188 13.13 -20.04 -18.92
C ARG A 188 13.24 -21.30 -19.78
N LEU A 189 12.77 -22.44 -19.25
CA LEU A 189 12.76 -23.73 -19.93
C LEU A 189 11.43 -23.97 -20.66
N VAL A 190 10.32 -23.50 -20.08
CA VAL A 190 8.98 -23.59 -20.64
C VAL A 190 8.36 -22.18 -20.71
N PRO A 191 8.61 -21.41 -21.80
CA PRO A 191 8.23 -19.99 -21.87
C PRO A 191 6.75 -19.68 -21.69
N GLU A 192 5.85 -20.61 -22.01
CA GLU A 192 4.42 -20.42 -21.81
C GLU A 192 3.99 -20.62 -20.35
N GLY A 193 4.78 -21.35 -19.55
CA GLY A 193 4.48 -21.62 -18.14
C GLY A 193 3.05 -22.13 -17.93
N CYS A 194 2.35 -21.50 -17.00
CA CYS A 194 0.95 -21.76 -16.62
C CYS A 194 -0.02 -20.69 -17.17
N ARG A 195 0.38 -19.97 -18.23
CA ARG A 195 -0.36 -18.82 -18.77
C ARG A 195 -1.76 -19.20 -19.27
N GLU A 196 -1.88 -20.33 -19.95
CA GLU A 196 -3.17 -20.76 -20.50
C GLU A 196 -4.15 -21.15 -19.40
N GLU A 197 -3.67 -21.83 -18.35
CA GLU A 197 -4.49 -22.25 -17.23
C GLU A 197 -5.06 -21.06 -16.43
N VAL A 198 -4.27 -20.03 -16.17
CA VAL A 198 -4.76 -18.81 -15.49
C VAL A 198 -5.69 -17.99 -16.38
N ASN A 199 -5.47 -17.98 -17.70
CA ASN A 199 -6.36 -17.33 -18.65
C ASN A 199 -7.72 -18.04 -18.72
N ASP A 200 -7.73 -19.36 -18.76
CA ASP A 200 -8.95 -20.16 -18.79
C ASP A 200 -9.71 -20.07 -17.46
N LEU A 201 -9.00 -20.06 -16.33
CA LEU A 201 -9.60 -19.78 -15.02
C LEU A 201 -10.28 -18.40 -14.98
N LEU A 202 -9.60 -17.36 -15.46
CA LEU A 202 -10.17 -16.01 -15.51
C LEU A 202 -11.40 -15.94 -16.42
N LYS A 203 -11.37 -16.60 -17.60
CA LYS A 203 -12.52 -16.68 -18.51
C LYS A 203 -13.71 -17.38 -17.84
N GLU A 204 -13.46 -18.52 -17.20
CA GLU A 204 -14.50 -19.30 -16.51
C GLU A 204 -15.17 -18.45 -15.43
N ILE A 205 -14.38 -17.87 -14.52
CA ILE A 205 -14.90 -17.03 -13.42
C ILE A 205 -15.67 -15.83 -13.97
N ARG A 206 -15.12 -15.10 -14.94
CA ARG A 206 -15.81 -13.94 -15.54
C ARG A 206 -17.17 -14.29 -16.13
N SER A 207 -17.30 -15.47 -16.74
CA SER A 207 -18.57 -15.91 -17.33
C SER A 207 -19.64 -16.24 -16.27
N LYS A 208 -19.21 -16.62 -15.06
CA LYS A 208 -20.08 -17.08 -13.97
C LYS A 208 -20.37 -16.04 -12.90
N VAL A 209 -19.50 -15.05 -12.69
CA VAL A 209 -19.68 -13.98 -11.69
C VAL A 209 -21.07 -13.34 -11.71
N PRO A 210 -21.71 -13.04 -12.86
CA PRO A 210 -23.07 -12.50 -12.87
C PRO A 210 -24.14 -13.41 -12.24
N THR A 211 -23.86 -14.71 -12.11
CA THR A 211 -24.75 -15.70 -11.49
C THR A 211 -24.52 -15.88 -10.00
N TYR A 212 -23.39 -15.38 -9.48
CA TYR A 212 -23.03 -15.44 -8.06
C TYR A 212 -23.53 -14.19 -7.34
N ASN A 213 -24.76 -14.22 -6.83
CA ASN A 213 -25.41 -13.04 -6.22
C ASN A 213 -25.62 -13.12 -4.71
N SER A 214 -25.23 -14.23 -4.07
CA SER A 214 -25.40 -14.47 -2.64
C SER A 214 -24.57 -13.51 -1.78
N ASP A 215 -23.33 -13.25 -2.19
CA ASP A 215 -22.42 -12.26 -1.61
C ASP A 215 -21.69 -11.53 -2.76
N PRO A 216 -22.18 -10.35 -3.19
CA PRO A 216 -21.62 -9.61 -4.32
C PRO A 216 -20.15 -9.23 -4.13
N GLU A 217 -19.74 -8.94 -2.89
CA GLU A 217 -18.36 -8.57 -2.59
C GLU A 217 -17.43 -9.79 -2.65
N HIS A 218 -17.90 -10.96 -2.23
CA HIS A 218 -17.15 -12.21 -2.39
C HIS A 218 -17.04 -12.62 -3.85
N ALA A 219 -18.11 -12.51 -4.65
CA ALA A 219 -18.04 -12.74 -6.09
C ALA A 219 -17.04 -11.77 -6.78
N PHE A 220 -17.03 -10.50 -6.36
CA PHE A 220 -16.04 -9.52 -6.80
C PHE A 220 -14.62 -9.93 -6.40
N SER A 221 -14.42 -10.35 -5.15
CA SER A 221 -13.12 -10.84 -4.64
C SER A 221 -12.65 -12.07 -5.41
N THR A 222 -13.52 -13.03 -5.74
CA THR A 222 -13.17 -14.19 -6.57
C THR A 222 -12.70 -13.77 -7.96
N LYS A 223 -13.39 -12.81 -8.59
CA LYS A 223 -12.97 -12.23 -9.88
C LYS A 223 -11.61 -11.53 -9.75
N GLN A 224 -11.40 -10.77 -8.69
CA GLN A 224 -10.15 -10.05 -8.44
C GLN A 224 -8.99 -11.02 -8.20
N ASN A 225 -9.17 -12.06 -7.40
CA ASN A 225 -8.19 -13.12 -7.21
C ASN A 225 -7.80 -13.79 -8.54
N ALA A 226 -8.75 -14.00 -9.46
CA ALA A 226 -8.45 -14.56 -10.77
C ALA A 226 -7.58 -13.62 -11.63
N ILE A 227 -7.80 -12.31 -11.51
CA ILE A 227 -6.97 -11.28 -12.15
C ILE A 227 -5.58 -11.22 -11.51
N VAL A 228 -5.49 -11.31 -10.18
CA VAL A 228 -4.21 -11.40 -9.45
C VAL A 228 -3.43 -12.61 -9.94
N ALA A 229 -4.01 -13.81 -9.92
CA ALA A 229 -3.33 -15.02 -10.39
C ALA A 229 -2.81 -14.89 -11.83
N LYS A 230 -3.64 -14.35 -12.74
CA LYS A 230 -3.26 -14.13 -14.14
C LYS A 230 -2.14 -13.08 -14.29
N ASN A 231 -2.18 -11.98 -13.55
CA ASN A 231 -1.17 -10.93 -13.63
C ASN A 231 0.12 -11.29 -12.87
N ALA A 232 0.03 -12.10 -11.81
CA ALA A 232 1.17 -12.63 -11.06
C ALA A 232 1.97 -13.64 -11.89
N GLU A 233 1.29 -14.52 -12.62
CA GLU A 233 1.90 -15.40 -13.63
C GLU A 233 2.76 -14.58 -14.60
N GLU A 234 2.15 -13.56 -15.20
CA GLU A 234 2.80 -12.68 -16.16
C GLU A 234 4.00 -11.94 -15.53
N TYR A 235 3.84 -11.43 -14.31
CA TYR A 235 4.90 -10.79 -13.55
C TYR A 235 6.13 -11.71 -13.37
N TYR A 236 5.93 -12.95 -12.91
CA TYR A 236 7.03 -13.88 -12.68
C TYR A 236 7.67 -14.37 -13.99
N ARG A 237 6.87 -14.56 -15.05
CA ARG A 237 7.39 -14.91 -16.38
C ARG A 237 8.23 -13.78 -16.97
N VAL A 238 7.79 -12.52 -16.84
CA VAL A 238 8.55 -11.35 -17.29
C VAL A 238 9.84 -11.19 -16.48
N MET A 239 9.77 -11.35 -15.15
CA MET A 239 10.94 -11.32 -14.26
C MET A 239 12.04 -12.28 -14.73
N ALA A 240 11.68 -13.46 -15.22
CA ALA A 240 12.63 -14.46 -15.70
C ALA A 240 13.32 -14.08 -17.01
N SER A 241 12.59 -13.38 -17.89
CA SER A 241 13.01 -13.00 -19.24
C SER A 241 13.81 -11.70 -19.30
N GLY A 242 13.56 -10.76 -18.38
CA GLY A 242 14.20 -9.44 -18.33
C GLY A 242 13.80 -8.48 -19.46
N ASN A 243 12.79 -8.81 -20.27
CA ASN A 243 12.43 -8.05 -21.48
C ASN A 243 11.52 -6.84 -21.22
N GLU A 244 10.79 -6.83 -20.10
CA GLU A 244 9.86 -5.77 -19.73
C GLU A 244 10.06 -5.39 -18.25
N SER A 245 9.65 -4.16 -17.90
CA SER A 245 9.73 -3.68 -16.52
C SER A 245 8.65 -4.33 -15.65
N THR A 246 9.06 -5.22 -14.75
CA THR A 246 8.18 -5.81 -13.73
C THR A 246 7.58 -4.75 -12.81
N TRP A 247 8.27 -3.62 -12.62
CA TRP A 247 7.76 -2.44 -11.92
C TRP A 247 6.49 -1.90 -12.57
N ASN A 248 6.55 -1.61 -13.87
CA ASN A 248 5.41 -1.08 -14.64
C ASN A 248 4.22 -2.05 -14.65
N LEU A 249 4.48 -3.37 -14.70
CA LEU A 249 3.43 -4.38 -14.59
C LEU A 249 2.74 -4.35 -13.23
N ARG A 250 3.52 -4.25 -12.15
CA ARG A 250 3.01 -4.18 -10.78
C ARG A 250 2.17 -2.92 -10.56
N ASP A 251 2.70 -1.74 -10.86
CA ASP A 251 1.96 -0.49 -10.65
C ASP A 251 0.73 -0.36 -11.56
N ARG A 252 0.79 -0.88 -12.79
CA ARG A 252 -0.40 -1.00 -13.65
C ARG A 252 -1.43 -1.96 -13.05
N HIS A 253 -1.01 -3.06 -12.44
CA HIS A 253 -1.92 -3.94 -11.72
C HIS A 253 -2.60 -3.20 -10.56
N MET A 254 -1.82 -2.50 -9.71
CA MET A 254 -2.35 -1.74 -8.58
C MET A 254 -3.35 -0.68 -9.03
N MET A 255 -3.04 0.10 -10.07
CA MET A 255 -3.94 1.10 -10.63
C MET A 255 -5.24 0.45 -11.13
N ASN A 256 -5.15 -0.62 -11.93
CA ASN A 256 -6.34 -1.30 -12.42
C ASN A 256 -7.18 -1.89 -11.27
N THR A 257 -6.56 -2.32 -10.17
CA THR A 257 -7.27 -2.79 -8.96
C THR A 257 -7.99 -1.65 -8.28
N LEU A 258 -7.37 -0.48 -8.14
CA LEU A 258 -8.02 0.74 -7.64
C LEU A 258 -9.25 1.12 -8.48
N ASN A 259 -9.14 1.08 -9.81
CA ASN A 259 -10.25 1.40 -10.72
C ASN A 259 -11.43 0.46 -10.50
N ARG A 260 -11.16 -0.85 -10.32
CA ARG A 260 -12.18 -1.85 -10.03
C ARG A 260 -12.83 -1.66 -8.67
N LEU A 261 -12.07 -1.22 -7.66
CA LEU A 261 -12.62 -0.87 -6.35
C LEU A 261 -13.54 0.34 -6.45
N LEU A 262 -13.12 1.41 -7.12
CA LEU A 262 -13.96 2.59 -7.35
C LEU A 262 -15.25 2.21 -8.12
N GLU A 263 -15.15 1.39 -9.16
CA GLU A 263 -16.32 0.88 -9.89
C GLU A 263 -17.25 0.06 -8.99
N PHE A 264 -16.69 -0.82 -8.14
CA PHE A 264 -17.46 -1.68 -7.24
C PHE A 264 -18.24 -0.87 -6.18
N HIS A 265 -17.62 0.17 -5.63
CA HIS A 265 -18.25 1.06 -4.64
C HIS A 265 -19.20 2.09 -5.28
N GLY A 266 -19.06 2.35 -6.58
CA GLY A 266 -20.01 3.13 -7.38
C GLY A 266 -19.42 4.43 -7.94
N LYS A 267 -20.21 5.12 -8.77
CA LYS A 267 -19.75 6.29 -9.55
C LYS A 267 -19.20 7.45 -8.70
N ASP A 268 -19.72 7.61 -7.49
CA ASP A 268 -19.37 8.70 -6.56
C ASP A 268 -18.34 8.23 -5.52
N ALA A 269 -17.79 7.01 -5.68
CA ALA A 269 -16.90 6.41 -4.72
C ALA A 269 -15.60 7.20 -4.57
N LYS A 270 -15.12 7.28 -3.33
CA LYS A 270 -13.85 7.90 -2.98
C LYS A 270 -12.91 6.88 -2.32
N GLY A 271 -11.67 6.84 -2.78
CA GLY A 271 -10.67 5.87 -2.32
C GLY A 271 -9.49 6.52 -1.61
N ILE A 272 -8.97 5.85 -0.60
CA ILE A 272 -7.70 6.20 0.05
C ILE A 272 -6.67 5.12 -0.29
N VAL A 273 -5.45 5.50 -0.66
CA VAL A 273 -4.37 4.56 -0.96
C VAL A 273 -3.22 4.73 0.03
N TRP A 274 -2.76 3.65 0.66
CA TRP A 274 -1.52 3.64 1.45
C TRP A 274 -0.48 2.78 0.73
N ALA A 275 0.60 3.40 0.30
CA ALA A 275 1.71 2.69 -0.34
C ALA A 275 3.01 3.47 -0.13
N HIS A 276 4.14 2.90 -0.49
CA HIS A 276 5.43 3.60 -0.38
C HIS A 276 5.44 4.89 -1.21
N ASN A 277 6.24 5.89 -0.81
CA ASN A 277 6.46 7.13 -1.55
C ASN A 277 6.83 6.90 -3.03
N THR A 278 7.50 5.79 -3.33
CA THR A 278 7.89 5.38 -4.69
C THR A 278 6.73 4.94 -5.56
N HIS A 279 5.61 4.54 -4.96
CA HIS A 279 4.39 4.16 -5.67
C HIS A 279 3.42 5.34 -5.81
N ILE A 280 3.27 6.16 -4.78
CA ILE A 280 2.25 7.23 -4.78
C ILE A 280 2.76 8.57 -5.25
N GLY A 281 4.04 8.90 -5.13
CA GLY A 281 4.55 10.19 -5.58
C GLY A 281 4.77 10.17 -7.08
N ASP A 282 4.33 11.19 -7.81
CA ASP A 282 4.37 11.23 -9.28
C ASP A 282 5.78 10.91 -9.84
N ALA A 283 5.90 9.77 -10.51
CA ALA A 283 7.18 9.20 -10.93
C ALA A 283 7.89 10.04 -12.01
N SER A 284 7.14 10.83 -12.78
CA SER A 284 7.69 11.74 -13.81
C SER A 284 8.67 12.77 -13.20
N PHE A 285 8.54 13.06 -11.91
CA PHE A 285 9.39 13.99 -11.16
C PHE A 285 10.53 13.29 -10.39
N THR A 286 10.87 12.08 -10.81
CA THR A 286 11.99 11.27 -10.30
C THR A 286 12.82 10.66 -11.43
N ASP A 287 13.91 9.97 -11.11
CA ASP A 287 14.71 9.20 -12.08
C ASP A 287 13.98 7.98 -12.65
N MET A 288 12.82 7.60 -12.10
CA MET A 288 11.93 6.58 -12.66
C MET A 288 11.36 7.02 -14.02
N GLY A 289 10.87 8.25 -14.12
CA GLY A 289 10.33 8.80 -15.37
C GLY A 289 11.34 8.80 -16.51
N ASP A 290 12.61 9.12 -16.22
CA ASP A 290 13.70 9.09 -17.20
C ASP A 290 13.95 7.68 -17.77
N GLN A 291 13.61 6.64 -17.00
CA GLN A 291 13.75 5.23 -17.36
C GLN A 291 12.48 4.65 -18.00
N GLY A 292 11.45 5.47 -18.22
CA GLY A 292 10.14 5.02 -18.70
C GLY A 292 9.38 4.19 -17.65
N LEU A 293 9.72 4.34 -16.37
CA LEU A 293 9.01 3.74 -15.26
C LEU A 293 7.93 4.70 -14.76
N PHE A 294 6.72 4.19 -14.61
CA PHE A 294 5.58 4.93 -14.03
C PHE A 294 5.13 4.26 -12.74
N ASN A 295 4.28 4.95 -11.97
CA ASN A 295 3.70 4.39 -10.76
C ASN A 295 2.21 4.74 -10.62
N ILE A 296 1.53 4.17 -9.61
CA ILE A 296 0.10 4.41 -9.40
C ILE A 296 -0.23 5.90 -9.17
N GLY A 297 0.67 6.69 -8.56
CA GLY A 297 0.49 8.12 -8.36
C GLY A 297 0.39 8.92 -9.68
N GLU A 298 1.34 8.68 -10.58
CA GLU A 298 1.34 9.24 -11.94
C GLU A 298 0.11 8.77 -12.73
N LEU A 299 -0.14 7.46 -12.76
CA LEU A 299 -1.27 6.89 -13.49
C LEU A 299 -2.63 7.43 -13.01
N ALA A 300 -2.79 7.66 -11.71
CA ALA A 300 -4.02 8.21 -11.17
C ALA A 300 -4.24 9.67 -11.57
N ARG A 301 -3.17 10.49 -11.62
CA ARG A 301 -3.28 11.87 -12.13
C ARG A 301 -3.62 11.89 -13.62
N ASP A 302 -3.06 10.97 -14.40
CA ASP A 302 -3.36 10.84 -15.82
C ASP A 302 -4.81 10.39 -16.08
N GLU A 303 -5.32 9.42 -15.30
CA GLU A 303 -6.65 8.84 -15.52
C GLU A 303 -7.79 9.65 -14.88
N TYR A 304 -7.54 10.28 -13.73
CA TYR A 304 -8.56 10.99 -12.96
C TYR A 304 -8.45 12.50 -12.98
N GLU A 305 -7.44 13.05 -13.66
CA GLU A 305 -7.07 14.47 -13.63
C GLU A 305 -6.48 14.90 -12.27
N LYS A 306 -5.49 15.79 -12.30
CA LYS A 306 -4.71 16.19 -11.12
C LYS A 306 -5.60 16.77 -10.02
N GLU A 307 -6.63 17.52 -10.38
CA GLU A 307 -7.57 18.14 -9.45
C GLU A 307 -8.36 17.14 -8.60
N HIS A 308 -8.55 15.91 -9.05
CA HIS A 308 -9.31 14.88 -8.35
C HIS A 308 -8.44 13.92 -7.54
N VAL A 309 -7.12 14.03 -7.65
CA VAL A 309 -6.15 13.23 -6.92
C VAL A 309 -5.37 14.13 -5.95
N SER A 310 -4.99 13.58 -4.80
CA SER A 310 -4.03 14.21 -3.90
C SER A 310 -2.95 13.21 -3.54
N LEU A 311 -1.70 13.57 -3.83
CA LEU A 311 -0.52 12.77 -3.50
C LEU A 311 0.19 13.36 -2.28
N ILE A 312 0.33 12.59 -1.22
CA ILE A 312 0.85 13.06 0.07
C ILE A 312 2.13 12.28 0.38
N GLY A 313 3.28 12.94 0.33
CA GLY A 313 4.56 12.36 0.68
C GLY A 313 4.84 12.44 2.19
N PHE A 314 5.60 11.48 2.70
CA PHE A 314 6.07 11.46 4.08
C PHE A 314 7.60 11.43 4.11
N GLY A 315 8.23 11.98 5.14
CA GLY A 315 9.68 11.88 5.31
C GLY A 315 10.10 12.04 6.77
N SER A 316 11.27 11.48 7.11
CA SER A 316 11.87 11.71 8.41
C SER A 316 13.38 11.83 8.36
N TYR A 317 13.97 12.52 9.34
CA TYR A 317 15.41 12.76 9.39
C TYR A 317 16.18 11.63 10.06
N LYS A 318 15.75 11.11 11.20
CA LYS A 318 16.43 10.02 11.92
C LYS A 318 15.45 9.19 12.75
N GLY A 319 15.95 8.15 13.41
CA GLY A 319 15.22 7.42 14.45
C GLY A 319 15.42 5.92 14.36
N SER A 320 14.34 5.15 14.35
CA SER A 320 14.36 3.71 14.13
C SER A 320 13.31 3.26 13.12
N VAL A 321 13.54 2.11 12.50
CA VAL A 321 12.69 1.52 11.48
C VAL A 321 12.66 0.01 11.64
N LEU A 322 11.51 -0.60 11.38
CA LEU A 322 11.34 -2.03 11.29
C LEU A 322 11.68 -2.53 9.87
N ALA A 323 12.59 -3.48 9.73
CA ALA A 323 12.97 -4.04 8.42
C ALA A 323 13.64 -5.41 8.54
N GLY A 324 13.79 -6.11 7.41
CA GLY A 324 14.66 -7.29 7.31
C GLY A 324 16.08 -6.94 6.82
N LYS A 325 17.08 -7.73 7.21
CA LYS A 325 18.46 -7.61 6.67
C LYS A 325 18.58 -8.11 5.23
N SER A 326 17.72 -9.06 4.86
CA SER A 326 17.62 -9.60 3.51
C SER A 326 16.21 -10.11 3.26
N TRP A 327 15.90 -10.40 2.00
CA TRP A 327 14.63 -10.98 1.62
C TRP A 327 14.36 -12.28 2.41
N GLY A 328 13.20 -12.38 3.05
CA GLY A 328 12.82 -13.52 3.89
C GLY A 328 13.48 -13.60 5.28
N SER A 329 14.32 -12.64 5.67
CA SER A 329 14.92 -12.66 7.02
C SER A 329 13.89 -12.32 8.11
N PRO A 330 14.12 -12.74 9.36
CA PRO A 330 13.39 -12.20 10.50
C PRO A 330 13.42 -10.67 10.50
N VAL A 331 12.36 -10.09 11.07
CA VAL A 331 12.23 -8.65 11.20
C VAL A 331 13.10 -8.15 12.37
N GLU A 332 13.70 -6.98 12.21
CA GLU A 332 14.52 -6.33 13.23
C GLU A 332 14.18 -4.86 13.35
N THR A 333 14.22 -4.34 14.57
CA THR A 333 14.28 -2.89 14.82
C THR A 333 15.69 -2.42 14.50
N MET A 334 15.81 -1.58 13.47
CA MET A 334 17.07 -1.05 12.98
C MET A 334 17.16 0.46 13.23
N ASN A 335 18.39 0.94 13.44
CA ASN A 335 18.66 2.37 13.51
C ASN A 335 18.46 3.03 12.13
N LEU A 336 17.67 4.09 12.08
CA LEU A 336 17.57 4.99 10.94
C LEU A 336 18.53 6.18 11.21
N PRO A 337 19.74 6.19 10.65
CA PRO A 337 20.69 7.26 10.90
C PRO A 337 20.18 8.60 10.35
N GLU A 338 20.92 9.65 10.64
CA GLU A 338 20.62 10.99 10.16
C GLU A 338 20.52 11.06 8.63
N GLY A 339 19.56 11.86 8.16
CA GLY A 339 19.33 12.15 6.76
C GLY A 339 20.61 12.61 6.08
N ARG A 340 20.79 12.20 4.83
CA ARG A 340 21.95 12.59 4.03
C ARG A 340 22.03 14.12 3.94
N GLU A 341 23.21 14.68 4.12
CA GLU A 341 23.41 16.13 3.96
C GLU A 341 22.92 16.60 2.57
N ASN A 342 22.18 17.71 2.55
CA ASN A 342 21.56 18.30 1.36
C ASN A 342 20.45 17.46 0.71
N SER A 343 19.92 16.45 1.41
CA SER A 343 18.66 15.78 1.06
C SER A 343 17.45 16.57 1.55
N TRP A 344 16.25 16.21 1.09
CA TRP A 344 15.01 16.75 1.64
C TRP A 344 14.90 16.52 3.14
N GLU A 345 15.41 15.40 3.66
CA GLU A 345 15.44 15.09 5.08
C GLU A 345 16.28 16.11 5.87
N ASP A 346 17.47 16.46 5.38
CA ASP A 346 18.35 17.48 5.99
C ASP A 346 17.75 18.90 5.90
N LEU A 347 17.18 19.25 4.75
CA LEU A 347 16.56 20.57 4.54
C LEU A 347 15.36 20.78 5.47
N CYS A 348 14.52 19.75 5.63
CA CYS A 348 13.37 19.78 6.52
C CYS A 348 13.79 19.74 8.00
N HIS A 349 14.80 18.96 8.38
CA HIS A 349 15.39 18.94 9.72
C HIS A 349 15.84 20.34 10.18
N GLN A 350 16.53 21.07 9.31
CA GLN A 350 16.98 22.43 9.59
C GLN A 350 15.82 23.44 9.63
N ALA A 351 14.67 23.09 9.06
CA ALA A 351 13.48 23.91 9.10
C ALA A 351 12.75 23.75 10.44
N GLY A 352 12.33 22.55 10.83
CA GLY A 352 11.50 22.32 12.00
C GLY A 352 11.45 20.86 12.43
N LYS A 353 10.59 20.54 13.42
CA LYS A 353 10.54 19.21 14.03
C LYS A 353 9.45 18.30 13.49
N GLN A 354 8.24 18.81 13.39
CA GLN A 354 7.11 18.07 12.87
C GLN A 354 6.16 19.05 12.23
N PHE A 355 5.96 18.91 10.93
CA PHE A 355 5.18 19.88 10.17
C PHE A 355 4.68 19.34 8.84
N HIS A 356 3.62 19.98 8.36
CA HIS A 356 3.03 19.81 7.04
C HIS A 356 3.41 20.97 6.14
N ILE A 357 3.56 20.69 4.84
CA ILE A 357 3.74 21.70 3.80
C ILE A 357 2.78 21.41 2.64
N ASN A 358 2.07 22.44 2.18
CA ASN A 358 1.41 22.43 0.87
C ASN A 358 2.44 22.79 -0.22
N MET A 359 2.59 21.92 -1.22
CA MET A 359 3.62 22.10 -2.25
C MET A 359 3.33 23.29 -3.17
N GLU A 360 2.08 23.69 -3.38
CA GLU A 360 1.73 24.89 -4.15
C GLU A 360 2.14 26.18 -3.42
N ASP A 361 1.95 26.23 -2.10
CA ASP A 361 2.39 27.36 -1.26
C ASP A 361 3.94 27.48 -1.30
N LEU A 362 4.63 26.33 -1.20
CA LEU A 362 6.09 26.29 -1.30
C LEU A 362 6.57 26.72 -2.69
N LYS A 363 5.92 26.25 -3.77
CA LYS A 363 6.23 26.61 -5.16
C LYS A 363 6.02 28.10 -5.43
N SER A 364 4.99 28.69 -4.81
CA SER A 364 4.73 30.13 -4.87
C SER A 364 5.81 30.98 -4.19
N SER A 365 6.48 30.42 -3.18
CA SER A 365 7.55 31.09 -2.44
C SER A 365 8.92 30.93 -3.10
N ILE A 366 9.19 29.77 -3.69
CA ILE A 366 10.42 29.47 -4.41
C ILE A 366 10.17 28.34 -5.43
N GLU A 367 10.62 28.52 -6.66
CA GLU A 367 10.60 27.46 -7.68
C GLU A 367 11.89 26.62 -7.58
N ILE A 368 11.74 25.29 -7.47
CA ILE A 368 12.85 24.35 -7.27
C ILE A 368 12.86 23.35 -8.43
N ASP A 369 13.54 23.72 -9.53
CA ASP A 369 13.62 22.89 -10.74
C ASP A 369 14.66 21.75 -10.68
N THR A 370 15.38 21.64 -9.56
CA THR A 370 16.44 20.64 -9.38
C THR A 370 15.95 19.46 -8.57
N ARG A 371 16.24 18.23 -9.04
CA ARG A 371 16.01 17.02 -8.26
C ARG A 371 16.97 16.95 -7.07
N ILE A 372 16.42 16.86 -5.87
CA ILE A 372 17.15 16.70 -4.60
C ILE A 372 16.86 15.29 -4.07
N ALA A 373 17.85 14.67 -3.43
CA ALA A 373 17.73 13.34 -2.85
C ALA A 373 16.60 13.30 -1.79
N HIS A 374 15.73 12.30 -1.87
CA HIS A 374 14.66 12.04 -0.90
C HIS A 374 14.71 10.57 -0.46
N ARG A 375 14.72 10.31 0.84
CA ARG A 375 14.86 8.98 1.43
C ARG A 375 13.73 8.04 1.03
N ALA A 376 14.10 6.78 0.78
CA ALA A 376 13.23 5.67 0.39
C ALA A 376 13.78 4.36 0.97
N VAL A 377 13.17 3.86 2.05
CA VAL A 377 13.58 2.63 2.74
C VAL A 377 12.56 1.53 2.53
N GLY A 378 12.96 0.50 1.80
CA GLY A 378 12.10 -0.68 1.55
C GLY A 378 12.00 -1.62 2.75
N VAL A 379 11.40 -2.79 2.50
CA VAL A 379 11.24 -3.87 3.49
C VAL A 379 12.56 -4.55 3.86
N VAL A 380 13.59 -4.39 3.02
CA VAL A 380 14.98 -4.76 3.31
C VAL A 380 15.78 -3.49 3.56
N TYR A 381 16.55 -3.47 4.65
CA TYR A 381 17.31 -2.30 5.03
C TYR A 381 18.69 -2.65 5.58
N ASN A 382 19.68 -1.81 5.24
CA ASN A 382 21.01 -1.84 5.82
C ASN A 382 21.44 -0.43 6.22
N PRO A 383 21.39 -0.08 7.52
CA PRO A 383 21.75 1.26 8.01
C PRO A 383 23.16 1.72 7.59
N GLN A 384 24.10 0.79 7.44
CA GLN A 384 25.49 1.13 7.09
C GLN A 384 25.64 1.58 5.64
N HIS A 385 24.68 1.24 4.77
CA HIS A 385 24.71 1.55 3.33
C HIS A 385 23.63 2.56 2.91
N GLU A 386 22.88 3.14 3.86
CA GLU A 386 21.74 4.03 3.56
C GLU A 386 22.14 5.17 2.61
N ARG A 387 23.25 5.84 2.90
CA ARG A 387 23.73 7.01 2.14
C ARG A 387 23.93 6.75 0.65
N PHE A 388 24.08 5.50 0.22
CA PHE A 388 24.40 5.13 -1.15
C PHE A 388 23.20 4.60 -1.96
N GLY A 389 22.19 4.00 -1.30
CA GLY A 389 21.17 3.20 -2.01
C GLY A 389 19.71 3.54 -1.71
N ASN A 390 19.42 4.36 -0.71
CA ASN A 390 18.04 4.58 -0.23
C ASN A 390 17.55 6.02 -0.46
N TYR A 391 17.94 6.63 -1.58
CA TYR A 391 17.53 8.00 -1.92
C TYR A 391 17.11 8.10 -3.39
N VAL A 392 15.91 8.60 -3.61
CA VAL A 392 15.32 8.88 -4.92
C VAL A 392 15.51 10.36 -5.26
N PRO A 393 16.20 10.71 -6.36
CA PRO A 393 16.24 12.09 -6.86
C PRO A 393 14.83 12.61 -7.14
N THR A 394 14.44 13.72 -6.52
CA THR A 394 13.04 14.16 -6.45
C THR A 394 12.89 15.67 -6.63
N THR A 395 12.00 16.07 -7.53
CA THR A 395 11.42 17.42 -7.54
C THR A 395 10.16 17.40 -6.66
N ILE A 396 10.31 17.73 -5.37
CA ILE A 396 9.26 17.46 -4.37
C ILE A 396 7.96 18.22 -4.62
N GLN A 397 8.08 19.43 -5.18
CA GLN A 397 6.97 20.37 -5.43
C GLN A 397 5.98 19.86 -6.47
N ASP A 398 6.44 18.97 -7.35
CA ASP A 398 5.61 18.38 -8.41
C ASP A 398 5.33 16.89 -8.13
N ARG A 399 6.23 16.20 -7.41
CA ARG A 399 6.03 14.81 -6.98
C ARG A 399 4.83 14.63 -6.05
N TYR A 400 4.56 15.61 -5.18
CA TYR A 400 3.47 15.57 -4.20
C TYR A 400 2.66 16.86 -4.22
N ASP A 401 1.44 16.82 -3.70
CA ASP A 401 0.61 18.00 -3.39
C ASP A 401 0.85 18.45 -1.94
N HIS A 402 1.14 17.50 -1.05
CA HIS A 402 1.44 17.75 0.36
C HIS A 402 2.63 16.91 0.84
N PHE A 403 3.35 17.41 1.84
CA PHE A 403 4.44 16.67 2.48
C PHE A 403 4.35 16.77 3.99
N LEU A 404 4.39 15.63 4.68
CA LEU A 404 4.45 15.53 6.14
C LEU A 404 5.86 15.12 6.55
N PHE A 405 6.48 15.90 7.42
CA PHE A 405 7.84 15.67 7.88
C PHE A 405 7.91 15.44 9.39
N PHE A 406 8.79 14.52 9.78
CA PHE A 406 9.07 14.15 11.17
C PHE A 406 10.59 14.14 11.43
N ASP A 407 11.07 14.89 12.41
CA ASP A 407 12.50 14.95 12.72
C ASP A 407 13.04 13.62 13.24
N GLU A 408 12.27 12.97 14.09
CA GLU A 408 12.61 11.72 14.74
C GLU A 408 11.41 10.79 14.71
N THR A 409 11.65 9.54 14.33
CA THR A 409 10.61 8.52 14.19
C THR A 409 10.95 7.21 14.89
N GLN A 410 9.94 6.43 15.24
CA GLN A 410 10.10 5.14 15.89
C GLN A 410 9.79 3.98 14.95
N ALA A 411 10.42 2.83 15.20
CA ALA A 411 10.10 1.61 14.48
C ALA A 411 8.67 1.18 14.78
N LEU A 412 8.02 0.62 13.75
CA LEU A 412 6.67 0.08 13.84
C LEU A 412 6.56 -1.05 14.87
N ASN A 413 5.42 -1.15 15.54
CA ASN A 413 5.17 -2.20 16.53
C ASN A 413 4.62 -3.45 15.82
N HIS A 414 5.50 -4.40 15.49
CA HIS A 414 5.06 -5.66 14.88
C HIS A 414 4.26 -6.53 15.86
N ILE A 415 3.32 -7.31 15.32
CA ILE A 415 2.64 -8.36 16.07
C ILE A 415 3.47 -9.64 15.96
N ASP A 416 3.86 -10.20 17.09
CA ASP A 416 4.43 -11.56 17.12
C ASP A 416 3.31 -12.57 16.84
N MET A 417 3.37 -13.17 15.64
CA MET A 417 2.38 -14.11 15.14
C MET A 417 2.51 -15.51 15.75
N GLU A 418 3.69 -15.85 16.29
CA GLU A 418 3.99 -17.16 16.90
C GLU A 418 3.76 -17.15 18.41
N ALA A 419 3.83 -15.98 19.06
CA ALA A 419 3.50 -15.84 20.47
C ALA A 419 1.98 -15.85 20.73
N ALA A 420 1.52 -16.87 21.47
CA ALA A 420 0.14 -16.96 21.97
C ALA A 420 -0.28 -15.66 22.71
N ASP A 421 0.65 -15.08 23.47
CA ASP A 421 0.46 -13.92 24.33
C ASP A 421 1.36 -12.73 23.93
N ALA A 422 1.46 -12.39 22.63
CA ALA A 422 2.17 -11.16 22.22
C ALA A 422 1.65 -9.96 23.05
N GLN A 423 2.53 -9.36 23.85
CA GLN A 423 2.17 -8.26 24.75
C GLN A 423 1.83 -7.01 23.93
N ILE A 424 0.73 -6.37 24.28
CA ILE A 424 0.33 -5.05 23.77
C ILE A 424 1.45 -4.05 24.14
N PRO A 425 1.93 -3.19 23.22
CA PRO A 425 2.97 -2.21 23.51
C PRO A 425 2.61 -1.30 24.70
N GLU A 426 3.62 -0.87 25.48
CA GLU A 426 3.41 0.00 26.66
C GLU A 426 2.80 1.38 26.32
N THR A 427 2.88 1.81 25.06
CA THR A 427 2.38 3.09 24.54
C THR A 427 0.95 3.03 23.97
N TYR A 428 0.22 1.93 24.19
CA TYR A 428 -1.13 1.71 23.68
C TYR A 428 -2.21 2.43 24.53
N PRO A 429 -3.27 3.04 23.94
CA PRO A 429 -3.48 3.34 22.52
C PRO A 429 -3.01 4.75 22.11
N PHE A 430 -2.47 5.54 23.05
CA PHE A 430 -2.08 6.93 22.82
C PHE A 430 -0.77 7.23 23.55
N GLY A 431 0.35 6.80 22.95
CA GLY A 431 1.67 7.36 23.24
C GLY A 431 1.80 8.65 22.45
N LEU A 432 1.88 9.77 23.16
CA LEU A 432 2.03 11.15 22.64
C LEU A 432 3.11 11.28 21.57
#